data_AF-A0A7S4RVM6-F1
#
_entry.id   AF-A0A7S4RVM6-F1
#
_cell.length_a   1.000
_cell.length_b   1.000
_cell.length_c   1.000
_cell.angle_alpha   90.00
_cell.angle_beta   90.00
_cell.angle_gamma   90.00
#
_symmetry.space_group_name_H-M   'P 1'
#
loop_
_entity.id
_entity.type
_entity.pdbx_description
1 polymer ?
#
loop_
_entity_poly.entity_id
_entity_poly.type
_entity_poly.pdbx_seq_one_letter_code
_entity_poly.pdbx_strand_id
1 'polypeptide(L)'
;RGTEAGAEEASLEAALERTRQALAGLAAHWREAQRSRDPGGEDAGPGGVVARLADDPAGLSPAGHEWSREVGLAHVLPVGALQCRPVSESVGKDGLHASLAGGPAPATHRSLIVAPAPPCGFGVFTTTALPRGQVLGEYTGEVRRYDVWCHEIKGRKMAERGSDSSVPFIREELYAAWTGAGPDGAGVVVDAFAVGNAMRFINCSCSPSCTFKSFGTGSEKHYRLKVVTLRDIAPWEQLSVDYGWYFDDATREDVRSQAVKAYRRDLPMLGDLEKALPSSSGGSLEGVAEQSEAVQILVEALREARGPPLPLRPAPPSFLRRFVDAEALAQFLERGGGFNEVQSYMDIADAVWPLYEVVGAELVGIPCRCALDPSLNSKGRCSGVIGRPMQAVCTGREDIPPVA
;
A
#
# COMPACT_ATOMS: atom_id res chain seq x y z
N ARG A 1 -21.32 6.60 -40.49
CA ARG A 1 -19.99 5.93 -40.42
C ARG A 1 -18.84 6.94 -40.38
N GLY A 2 -18.72 7.90 -41.31
CA GLY A 2 -17.65 8.92 -41.23
C GLY A 2 -17.77 9.94 -40.07
N THR A 3 -18.97 10.16 -39.54
CA THR A 3 -19.24 11.15 -38.48
C THR A 3 -19.03 10.62 -37.06
N GLU A 4 -19.27 9.32 -36.82
CA GLU A 4 -19.10 8.69 -35.51
C GLU A 4 -17.63 8.43 -35.17
N ALA A 5 -16.86 7.94 -36.15
CA ALA A 5 -15.42 7.73 -35.98
C ALA A 5 -14.69 9.04 -35.66
N GLY A 6 -15.02 10.13 -36.37
CA GLY A 6 -14.43 11.45 -36.09
C GLY A 6 -14.83 12.04 -34.73
N ALA A 7 -16.04 11.74 -34.24
CA ALA A 7 -16.47 12.17 -32.90
C ALA A 7 -15.77 11.38 -31.78
N GLU A 8 -15.51 10.09 -32.01
CA GLU A 8 -14.80 9.22 -31.08
C GLU A 8 -13.31 9.58 -30.98
N GLU A 9 -12.66 9.83 -32.11
CA GLU A 9 -11.28 10.31 -32.17
C GLU A 9 -11.12 11.65 -31.44
N ALA A 10 -12.00 12.62 -31.70
CA ALA A 10 -12.01 13.90 -30.99
C ALA A 10 -12.26 13.75 -29.48
N SER A 11 -13.10 12.79 -29.07
CA SER A 11 -13.33 12.47 -27.65
C SER A 11 -12.07 11.92 -26.98
N LEU A 12 -11.37 11.02 -27.66
CA LEU A 12 -10.12 10.43 -27.16
C LEU A 12 -9.04 11.50 -27.02
N GLU A 13 -8.81 12.33 -28.05
CA GLU A 13 -7.82 13.42 -28.01
C GLU A 13 -8.09 14.37 -26.84
N ALA A 14 -9.35 14.76 -26.64
CA ALA A 14 -9.74 15.62 -25.53
C ALA A 14 -9.51 14.94 -24.16
N ALA A 15 -9.72 13.62 -24.05
CA ALA A 15 -9.45 12.87 -22.82
C ALA A 15 -7.95 12.73 -22.54
N LEU A 16 -7.14 12.48 -23.57
CA LEU A 16 -5.69 12.44 -23.46
C LEU A 16 -5.14 13.78 -22.99
N GLU A 17 -5.60 14.88 -23.58
CA GLU A 17 -5.15 16.22 -23.18
C GLU A 17 -5.50 16.56 -21.74
N ARG A 18 -6.75 16.28 -21.31
CA ARG A 18 -7.14 16.43 -19.89
C ARG A 18 -6.26 15.59 -18.97
N THR A 19 -5.92 14.37 -19.37
CA THR A 19 -5.08 13.47 -18.57
C THR A 19 -3.66 14.00 -18.45
N ARG A 20 -3.06 14.48 -19.53
CA ARG A 20 -1.71 15.10 -19.50
C ARG A 20 -1.68 16.33 -18.60
N GLN A 21 -2.67 17.20 -18.72
CA GLN A 21 -2.79 18.39 -17.86
C GLN A 21 -2.91 18.01 -16.37
N ALA A 22 -3.72 16.98 -16.07
CA ALA A 22 -3.86 16.49 -14.70
C ALA A 22 -2.56 15.87 -14.15
N LEU A 23 -1.85 15.06 -14.95
CA LEU A 23 -0.55 14.50 -14.55
C LEU A 23 0.49 15.61 -14.33
N ALA A 24 0.52 16.63 -15.19
CA ALA A 24 1.40 17.79 -15.02
C ALA A 24 1.09 18.56 -13.72
N GLY A 25 -0.19 18.75 -13.40
CA GLY A 25 -0.65 19.36 -12.15
C GLY A 25 -0.22 18.56 -10.91
N LEU A 26 -0.40 17.24 -10.95
CA LEU A 26 0.04 16.34 -9.88
C LEU A 26 1.57 16.36 -9.71
N ALA A 27 2.33 16.33 -10.81
CA ALA A 27 3.79 16.43 -10.77
C ALA A 27 4.26 17.78 -10.19
N ALA A 28 3.56 18.87 -10.47
CA ALA A 28 3.86 20.18 -9.89
C ALA A 28 3.57 20.20 -8.38
N HIS A 29 2.44 19.65 -7.96
CA HIS A 29 2.06 19.52 -6.54
C HIS A 29 3.12 18.77 -5.73
N TRP A 30 3.60 17.63 -6.25
CA TRP A 30 4.65 16.87 -5.59
C TRP A 30 6.00 17.59 -5.51
N ARG A 31 6.39 18.31 -6.57
CA ARG A 31 7.61 19.14 -6.55
C ARG A 31 7.52 20.24 -5.51
N GLU A 32 6.37 20.88 -5.35
CA GLU A 32 6.15 21.88 -4.31
C GLU A 32 6.20 21.29 -2.90
N ALA A 33 5.56 20.13 -2.69
CA ALA A 33 5.62 19.39 -1.43
C ALA A 33 7.05 18.95 -1.08
N GLN A 34 7.85 18.57 -2.07
CA GLN A 34 9.26 18.21 -1.89
C GLN A 34 10.12 19.44 -1.56
N ARG A 35 10.01 20.54 -2.32
CA ARG A 35 10.75 21.79 -2.06
C ARG A 35 10.49 22.35 -0.66
N SER A 36 9.26 22.22 -0.17
CA SER A 36 8.89 22.65 1.18
C SER A 36 9.60 21.86 2.28
N ARG A 37 10.09 20.66 1.98
CA ARG A 37 10.80 19.77 2.93
C ARG A 37 12.31 19.82 2.75
N ASP A 38 12.74 19.91 1.50
CA ASP A 38 14.14 19.91 1.11
C ASP A 38 14.36 20.91 -0.03
N PRO A 39 14.72 22.16 0.29
CA PRO A 39 14.92 23.21 -0.70
C PRO A 39 16.10 22.96 -1.64
N GLY A 40 16.98 21.99 -1.36
CA GLY A 40 18.22 21.74 -2.09
C GLY A 40 18.31 20.40 -2.83
N GLY A 41 17.30 19.53 -2.74
CA GLY A 41 17.32 18.19 -3.33
C GLY A 41 17.00 18.15 -4.83
N GLU A 42 17.63 17.23 -5.55
CA GLU A 42 17.33 16.95 -6.97
C GLU A 42 15.93 16.32 -7.17
N ASP A 43 15.34 16.56 -8.35
CA ASP A 43 13.98 16.13 -8.74
C ASP A 43 13.92 14.66 -9.19
N ALA A 44 14.51 13.75 -8.40
CA ALA A 44 14.43 12.31 -8.63
C ALA A 44 13.20 11.65 -7.97
N GLY A 45 12.34 12.45 -7.34
CA GLY A 45 11.21 12.00 -6.54
C GLY A 45 9.99 11.53 -7.36
N PRO A 46 8.86 11.21 -6.69
CA PRO A 46 7.61 10.83 -7.33
C PRO A 46 7.16 11.81 -8.43
N GLY A 47 7.45 13.11 -8.26
CA GLY A 47 7.20 14.15 -9.26
C GLY A 47 7.77 13.83 -10.65
N GLY A 48 9.01 13.35 -10.70
CA GLY A 48 9.67 12.96 -11.95
C GLY A 48 9.06 11.70 -12.58
N VAL A 49 8.54 10.76 -11.80
CA VAL A 49 7.85 9.56 -12.33
C VAL A 49 6.53 9.95 -12.99
N VAL A 50 5.72 10.80 -12.35
CA VAL A 50 4.46 11.28 -12.92
C VAL A 50 4.67 12.18 -14.12
N ALA A 51 5.67 13.06 -14.08
CA ALA A 51 6.03 13.91 -15.22
C ALA A 51 6.38 13.07 -16.46
N ARG A 52 7.21 12.02 -16.29
CA ARG A 52 7.54 11.10 -17.39
C ARG A 52 6.31 10.43 -18.00
N LEU A 53 5.29 10.08 -17.20
CA LEU A 53 4.05 9.53 -17.74
C LEU A 53 3.24 10.59 -18.52
N ALA A 54 3.27 11.85 -18.11
CA ALA A 54 2.63 12.93 -18.85
C ALA A 54 3.28 13.15 -20.23
N ASP A 55 4.60 12.96 -20.30
CA ASP A 55 5.42 13.14 -21.49
C ASP A 55 5.50 11.87 -22.37
N ASP A 56 5.07 10.71 -21.87
CA ASP A 56 5.09 9.43 -22.59
C ASP A 56 3.76 9.16 -23.32
N PRO A 57 3.69 9.37 -24.65
CA PRO A 57 2.49 9.09 -25.42
C PRO A 57 2.13 7.59 -25.47
N ALA A 58 3.07 6.68 -25.18
CA ALA A 58 2.77 5.24 -25.09
C ALA A 58 2.14 4.84 -23.76
N GLY A 59 2.25 5.68 -22.73
CA GLY A 59 1.69 5.45 -21.40
C GLY A 59 0.16 5.57 -21.32
N LEU A 60 -0.48 6.18 -22.32
CA LEU A 60 -1.93 6.36 -22.44
C LEU A 60 -2.43 5.75 -23.76
N SER A 61 -3.54 5.02 -23.74
CA SER A 61 -4.01 4.28 -24.92
C SER A 61 -5.52 4.40 -25.17
N PRO A 62 -6.01 4.09 -26.39
CA PRO A 62 -7.44 3.97 -26.67
C PRO A 62 -8.15 2.99 -25.74
N ALA A 63 -7.53 1.85 -25.43
CA ALA A 63 -8.09 0.88 -24.48
C ALA A 63 -8.28 1.47 -23.08
N GLY A 64 -7.33 2.29 -22.61
CA GLY A 64 -7.48 3.03 -21.36
C GLY A 64 -8.64 4.03 -21.39
N HIS A 65 -8.89 4.67 -22.53
CA HIS A 65 -10.01 5.59 -22.72
C HIS A 65 -11.36 4.87 -22.74
N GLU A 66 -11.46 3.75 -23.47
CA GLU A 66 -12.66 2.92 -23.51
C GLU A 66 -13.06 2.45 -22.10
N TRP A 67 -12.11 1.91 -21.35
CA TRP A 67 -12.39 1.48 -19.98
C TRP A 67 -12.78 2.65 -19.06
N SER A 68 -12.10 3.79 -19.20
CA SER A 68 -12.43 5.01 -18.45
C SER A 68 -13.87 5.47 -18.69
N ARG A 69 -14.34 5.41 -19.95
CA ARG A 69 -15.72 5.75 -20.31
C ARG A 69 -16.73 4.81 -19.66
N GLU A 70 -16.45 3.51 -19.64
CA GLU A 70 -17.33 2.52 -19.01
C GLU A 70 -17.53 2.81 -17.52
N VAL A 71 -16.46 3.17 -16.81
CA VAL A 71 -16.51 3.43 -15.37
C VAL A 71 -16.85 4.90 -15.02
N GLY A 72 -17.04 5.75 -16.03
CA GLY A 72 -17.46 7.16 -15.87
C GLY A 72 -16.33 8.14 -15.52
N LEU A 73 -15.07 7.76 -15.70
CA LEU A 73 -13.91 8.64 -15.49
C LEU A 73 -13.76 9.67 -16.62
N ALA A 74 -13.31 10.88 -16.27
CA ALA A 74 -13.03 11.93 -17.26
C ALA A 74 -11.60 11.86 -17.84
N HIS A 75 -10.72 11.12 -17.16
CA HIS A 75 -9.30 10.93 -17.48
C HIS A 75 -9.06 9.50 -17.99
N VAL A 76 -8.01 9.32 -18.77
CA VAL A 76 -7.60 8.05 -19.35
C VAL A 76 -6.83 7.22 -18.33
N LEU A 77 -7.21 5.96 -18.16
CA LEU A 77 -6.46 5.01 -17.36
C LEU A 77 -5.10 4.69 -18.03
N PRO A 78 -3.97 4.81 -17.31
CA PRO A 78 -2.66 4.48 -17.86
C PRO A 78 -2.57 3.02 -18.30
N VAL A 79 -1.77 2.73 -19.32
CA VAL A 79 -1.56 1.36 -19.82
C VAL A 79 -1.08 0.42 -18.71
N GLY A 80 -0.18 0.89 -17.85
CA GLY A 80 0.30 0.12 -16.70
C GLY A 80 -0.78 -0.22 -15.66
N ALA A 81 -1.93 0.46 -15.69
CA ALA A 81 -3.08 0.21 -14.83
C ALA A 81 -4.12 -0.73 -15.47
N LEU A 82 -3.97 -1.13 -16.75
CA LEU A 82 -4.85 -2.08 -17.46
C LEU A 82 -4.56 -3.54 -17.07
N GLN A 83 -4.48 -3.81 -15.76
CA GLN A 83 -4.15 -5.13 -15.21
C GLN A 83 -5.38 -6.00 -14.94
N CYS A 84 -6.59 -5.44 -15.09
CA CYS A 84 -7.86 -6.15 -14.93
C CYS A 84 -8.83 -5.79 -16.06
N ARG A 85 -9.86 -6.62 -16.21
CA ARG A 85 -10.95 -6.40 -17.17
C ARG A 85 -12.09 -5.58 -16.54
N PRO A 86 -12.91 -4.90 -17.35
CA PRO A 86 -14.06 -4.19 -16.84
C PRO A 86 -15.14 -5.12 -16.27
N VAL A 87 -15.91 -4.63 -15.29
CA VAL A 87 -16.97 -5.43 -14.64
C VAL A 87 -18.10 -5.83 -15.58
N SER A 88 -18.32 -5.08 -16.67
CA SER A 88 -19.28 -5.46 -17.72
C SER A 88 -18.96 -6.79 -18.39
N GLU A 89 -17.71 -7.25 -18.32
CA GLU A 89 -17.25 -8.54 -18.82
C GLU A 89 -17.31 -9.68 -17.77
N SER A 90 -17.79 -9.39 -16.55
CA SER A 90 -17.94 -10.42 -15.51
C SER A 90 -19.17 -11.28 -15.77
N VAL A 91 -19.00 -12.61 -15.75
CA VAL A 91 -20.10 -13.57 -15.90
C VAL A 91 -20.73 -14.01 -14.57
N GLY A 92 -20.30 -13.44 -13.44
CA GLY A 92 -20.61 -13.95 -12.11
C GLY A 92 -19.90 -15.28 -11.83
N LYS A 93 -19.67 -15.58 -10.55
CA LYS A 93 -18.97 -16.82 -10.14
C LYS A 93 -19.55 -17.33 -8.83
N ASP A 94 -19.33 -18.61 -8.54
CA ASP A 94 -19.80 -19.28 -7.32
C ASP A 94 -21.33 -19.24 -7.13
N GLY A 95 -22.08 -19.08 -8.23
CA GLY A 95 -23.53 -18.90 -8.22
C GLY A 95 -24.01 -17.53 -7.76
N LEU A 96 -23.09 -16.57 -7.59
CA LEU A 96 -23.39 -15.19 -7.17
C LEU A 96 -23.38 -14.24 -8.37
N HIS A 97 -24.27 -13.26 -8.31
CA HIS A 97 -24.34 -12.17 -9.27
C HIS A 97 -24.14 -10.81 -8.59
N ALA A 98 -23.79 -9.80 -9.39
CA ALA A 98 -23.76 -8.42 -8.93
C ALA A 98 -25.16 -8.02 -8.43
N SER A 99 -25.23 -7.55 -7.19
CA SER A 99 -26.50 -7.07 -6.62
C SER A 99 -26.95 -5.81 -7.36
N LEU A 100 -28.21 -5.77 -7.79
CA LEU A 100 -28.87 -4.57 -8.29
C LEU A 100 -29.63 -3.81 -7.19
N ALA A 101 -29.60 -4.31 -5.96
CA ALA A 101 -30.26 -3.66 -4.84
C ALA A 101 -29.61 -2.29 -4.55
N GLY A 102 -30.42 -1.35 -4.06
CA GLY A 102 -29.97 0.02 -3.79
C GLY A 102 -29.94 0.94 -5.00
N GLY A 103 -30.39 0.49 -6.18
CA GLY A 103 -30.54 1.33 -7.38
C GLY A 103 -29.33 1.29 -8.32
N PRO A 104 -29.20 2.26 -9.25
CA PRO A 104 -28.08 2.28 -10.19
C PRO A 104 -26.73 2.43 -9.46
N ALA A 105 -25.67 1.88 -10.06
CA ALA A 105 -24.31 2.07 -9.57
C ALA A 105 -23.95 3.56 -9.49
N PRO A 106 -23.44 4.05 -8.35
CA PRO A 106 -22.84 5.38 -8.27
C PRO A 106 -21.74 5.50 -9.32
N ALA A 107 -21.92 6.44 -10.25
CA ALA A 107 -20.89 6.74 -11.23
C ALA A 107 -19.62 7.21 -10.54
N THR A 108 -18.46 6.85 -11.11
CA THR A 108 -17.18 7.33 -10.60
C THR A 108 -17.10 8.84 -10.71
N HIS A 109 -16.59 9.49 -9.66
CA HIS A 109 -16.46 10.94 -9.63
C HIS A 109 -15.47 11.40 -10.71
N ARG A 110 -15.89 12.39 -11.51
CA ARG A 110 -15.16 12.80 -12.73
C ARG A 110 -13.78 13.41 -12.46
N SER A 111 -13.56 13.98 -11.27
CA SER A 111 -12.26 14.56 -10.89
C SER A 111 -11.20 13.50 -10.58
N LEU A 112 -11.57 12.22 -10.51
CA LEU A 112 -10.62 11.18 -10.12
C LEU A 112 -9.68 10.85 -11.28
N ILE A 113 -8.43 10.60 -10.93
CA ILE A 113 -7.37 10.18 -11.85
C ILE A 113 -6.57 9.05 -11.20
N VAL A 114 -6.18 8.06 -12.01
CA VAL A 114 -5.22 7.04 -11.62
C VAL A 114 -3.86 7.45 -12.14
N ALA A 115 -2.88 7.52 -11.23
CA ALA A 115 -1.52 7.91 -11.57
C ALA A 115 -0.52 7.03 -10.79
N PRO A 116 0.74 6.93 -11.25
CA PRO A 116 1.80 6.34 -10.46
C PRO A 116 1.83 6.97 -9.08
N ALA A 117 1.91 6.14 -8.05
CA ALA A 117 2.09 6.54 -6.67
C ALA A 117 3.27 5.78 -6.05
N PRO A 118 4.52 6.04 -6.51
CA PRO A 118 5.68 5.35 -5.95
C PRO A 118 5.78 5.63 -4.45
N PRO A 119 6.01 4.58 -3.63
CA PRO A 119 6.34 3.23 -4.03
C PRO A 119 5.14 2.31 -4.28
N CYS A 120 3.91 2.69 -3.89
CA CYS A 120 2.65 1.91 -3.93
C CYS A 120 2.18 1.42 -5.32
N GLY A 121 2.97 1.59 -6.38
CA GLY A 121 2.55 1.28 -7.74
C GLY A 121 1.66 2.40 -8.28
N PHE A 122 0.35 2.18 -8.29
CA PHE A 122 -0.64 3.18 -8.71
C PHE A 122 -1.50 3.64 -7.53
N GLY A 123 -2.07 4.83 -7.67
CA GLY A 123 -3.00 5.40 -6.71
C GLY A 123 -4.13 6.16 -7.38
N VAL A 124 -5.20 6.43 -6.63
CA VAL A 124 -6.26 7.35 -7.04
C VAL A 124 -6.04 8.71 -6.43
N PHE A 125 -6.11 9.76 -7.24
CA PHE A 125 -6.00 11.16 -6.83
C PHE A 125 -7.23 11.92 -7.29
N THR A 126 -7.48 13.09 -6.71
CA THR A 126 -8.52 14.02 -7.19
C THR A 126 -7.89 15.25 -7.83
N THR A 127 -8.43 15.73 -8.95
CA THR A 127 -8.00 16.99 -9.58
C THR A 127 -8.68 18.23 -8.99
N THR A 128 -9.70 18.04 -8.14
CA THR A 128 -10.49 19.09 -7.51
C THR A 128 -10.66 18.83 -6.01
N ALA A 129 -11.05 19.85 -5.25
CA ALA A 129 -11.45 19.66 -3.87
C ALA A 129 -12.70 18.77 -3.78
N LEU A 130 -12.75 17.90 -2.78
CA LEU A 130 -13.90 17.03 -2.49
C LEU A 130 -14.38 17.28 -1.06
N PRO A 131 -15.67 17.64 -0.84
CA PRO A 131 -16.20 17.80 0.51
C PRO A 131 -16.35 16.48 1.25
N ARG A 132 -16.36 16.53 2.58
CA ARG A 132 -16.71 15.41 3.48
C ARG A 132 -18.08 14.81 3.14
N GLY A 133 -18.18 13.49 3.18
CA GLY A 133 -19.42 12.73 2.97
C GLY A 133 -19.79 12.53 1.50
N GLN A 134 -18.96 12.98 0.56
CA GLN A 134 -19.18 12.82 -0.86
C GLN A 134 -18.99 11.37 -1.30
N VAL A 135 -19.92 10.86 -2.10
CA VAL A 135 -19.80 9.54 -2.75
C VAL A 135 -18.93 9.68 -3.99
N LEU A 136 -17.90 8.84 -4.09
CA LEU A 136 -16.90 8.90 -5.15
C LEU A 136 -17.09 7.85 -6.25
N GLY A 137 -17.85 6.81 -5.98
CA GLY A 137 -18.08 5.69 -6.89
C GLY A 137 -18.34 4.40 -6.13
N GLU A 138 -18.65 3.34 -6.87
CA GLU A 138 -18.76 1.99 -6.35
C GLU A 138 -17.42 1.27 -6.42
N TYR A 139 -17.09 0.43 -5.43
CA TYR A 139 -15.99 -0.53 -5.54
C TYR A 139 -16.52 -1.79 -6.21
N THR A 140 -16.11 -2.03 -7.46
CA THR A 140 -16.63 -3.14 -8.26
C THR A 140 -15.56 -4.17 -8.56
N GLY A 141 -16.02 -5.41 -8.72
CA GLY A 141 -15.20 -6.57 -9.05
C GLY A 141 -16.07 -7.81 -9.17
N GLU A 142 -15.43 -8.97 -9.22
CA GLU A 142 -16.13 -10.24 -9.25
C GLU A 142 -16.71 -10.57 -7.88
N VAL A 143 -18.00 -10.86 -7.80
CA VAL A 143 -18.64 -11.26 -6.53
C VAL A 143 -18.36 -12.74 -6.28
N ARG A 144 -17.75 -13.06 -5.14
CA ARG A 144 -17.25 -14.39 -4.81
C ARG A 144 -17.74 -14.83 -3.44
N ARG A 145 -18.01 -16.12 -3.29
CA ARG A 145 -18.18 -16.70 -1.96
C ARG A 145 -16.84 -16.71 -1.24
N TYR A 146 -16.82 -16.26 0.01
CA TYR A 146 -15.59 -16.08 0.79
C TYR A 146 -14.84 -17.39 1.02
N ASP A 147 -15.56 -18.47 1.35
CA ASP A 147 -14.96 -19.79 1.57
C ASP A 147 -14.28 -20.34 0.30
N VAL A 148 -14.96 -20.24 -0.85
CA VAL A 148 -14.41 -20.65 -2.14
C VAL A 148 -13.22 -19.79 -2.53
N TRP A 149 -13.35 -18.46 -2.36
CA TRP A 149 -12.28 -17.51 -2.63
C TRP A 149 -11.04 -17.80 -1.77
N CYS A 150 -11.19 -17.96 -0.46
CA CYS A 150 -10.10 -18.32 0.46
C CYS A 150 -9.44 -19.64 0.06
N HIS A 151 -10.21 -20.65 -0.33
CA HIS A 151 -9.66 -21.93 -0.78
C HIS A 151 -8.84 -21.78 -2.07
N GLU A 152 -9.32 -21.02 -3.06
CA GLU A 152 -8.59 -20.74 -4.29
C GLU A 152 -7.30 -19.96 -4.05
N ILE A 153 -7.36 -18.91 -3.22
CA ILE A 153 -6.21 -18.11 -2.83
C ILE A 153 -5.16 -18.99 -2.12
N LYS A 154 -5.60 -19.84 -1.18
CA LYS A 154 -4.73 -20.79 -0.50
C LYS A 154 -4.09 -21.79 -1.47
N GLY A 155 -4.84 -22.29 -2.44
CA GLY A 155 -4.32 -23.18 -3.48
C GLY A 155 -3.22 -22.52 -4.31
N ARG A 156 -3.42 -21.26 -4.71
CA ARG A 156 -2.41 -20.48 -5.45
C ARG A 156 -1.16 -20.22 -4.62
N LYS A 157 -1.33 -19.82 -3.35
CA LYS A 157 -0.26 -19.67 -2.36
C LYS A 157 0.63 -20.92 -2.31
N MET A 158 0.02 -22.09 -2.15
CA MET A 158 0.75 -23.37 -2.10
C MET A 158 1.43 -23.70 -3.44
N ALA A 159 0.80 -23.40 -4.58
CA ALA A 159 1.37 -23.69 -5.89
C ALA A 159 2.61 -22.82 -6.20
N GLU A 160 2.59 -21.53 -5.86
CA GLU A 160 3.70 -20.61 -6.15
C GLU A 160 4.94 -20.86 -5.30
N ARG A 161 4.79 -21.38 -4.07
CA ARG A 161 5.87 -21.42 -3.08
C ARG A 161 6.14 -22.80 -2.45
N GLY A 162 5.41 -23.85 -2.86
CA GLY A 162 5.54 -25.22 -2.34
C GLY A 162 4.52 -25.59 -1.26
N SER A 163 4.59 -26.81 -0.74
CA SER A 163 3.58 -27.45 0.12
C SER A 163 3.43 -26.87 1.54
N ASP A 164 4.10 -25.78 1.88
CA ASP A 164 3.93 -25.13 3.19
C ASP A 164 2.54 -24.46 3.20
N SER A 165 1.85 -24.51 4.34
CA SER A 165 0.54 -23.88 4.52
C SER A 165 0.63 -22.57 5.33
N SER A 166 1.82 -22.25 5.85
CA SER A 166 2.15 -20.97 6.51
C SER A 166 2.52 -19.87 5.51
N VAL A 167 1.87 -19.88 4.34
CA VAL A 167 2.27 -19.07 3.18
C VAL A 167 1.77 -17.64 3.33
N PRO A 168 2.65 -16.65 3.05
CA PRO A 168 2.27 -15.24 3.06
C PRO A 168 1.16 -14.88 2.06
N PHE A 169 0.52 -13.73 2.28
CA PHE A 169 -0.48 -13.16 1.37
C PHE A 169 0.08 -13.00 -0.04
N ILE A 170 -0.76 -13.28 -1.03
CA ILE A 170 -0.49 -13.00 -2.44
C ILE A 170 -1.14 -11.67 -2.83
N ARG A 171 -0.59 -11.00 -3.84
CA ARG A 171 -1.00 -9.64 -4.23
C ARG A 171 -2.49 -9.58 -4.63
N GLU A 172 -3.02 -10.68 -5.10
CA GLU A 172 -4.40 -10.95 -5.46
C GLU A 172 -5.36 -10.63 -4.31
N GLU A 173 -4.98 -10.95 -3.07
CA GLU A 173 -5.80 -10.72 -1.90
C GLU A 173 -6.05 -9.25 -1.64
N LEU A 174 -5.10 -8.38 -2.02
CA LEU A 174 -5.16 -6.93 -1.75
C LEU A 174 -6.31 -6.22 -2.47
N TYR A 175 -7.00 -6.91 -3.39
CA TYR A 175 -8.12 -6.36 -4.16
C TYR A 175 -9.47 -6.97 -3.76
N ALA A 176 -9.53 -7.74 -2.67
CA ALA A 176 -10.79 -8.27 -2.16
C ALA A 176 -11.38 -7.37 -1.07
N ALA A 177 -12.70 -7.13 -1.12
CA ALA A 177 -13.42 -6.36 -0.11
C ALA A 177 -14.64 -7.13 0.39
N TRP A 178 -14.79 -7.24 1.72
CA TRP A 178 -15.91 -7.95 2.34
C TRP A 178 -17.25 -7.25 2.12
N THR A 179 -18.23 -8.02 1.68
CA THR A 179 -19.57 -7.52 1.31
C THR A 179 -20.72 -8.15 2.09
N GLY A 180 -20.43 -8.80 3.20
CA GLY A 180 -21.44 -9.29 4.15
C GLY A 180 -21.50 -10.80 4.24
N ALA A 181 -22.49 -11.28 4.98
CA ALA A 181 -22.59 -12.69 5.37
C ALA A 181 -23.00 -13.63 4.23
N GLY A 182 -23.56 -13.13 3.14
CA GLY A 182 -23.92 -13.96 1.97
C GLY A 182 -25.03 -15.00 2.18
N PRO A 183 -25.25 -15.87 1.17
CA PRO A 183 -26.17 -17.00 1.26
C PRO A 183 -25.77 -17.96 2.38
N ASP A 184 -26.74 -18.43 3.16
CA ASP A 184 -26.55 -19.39 4.26
C ASP A 184 -25.51 -18.98 5.33
N GLY A 185 -25.13 -17.69 5.37
CA GLY A 185 -24.09 -17.18 6.27
C GLY A 185 -22.66 -17.45 5.78
N ALA A 186 -22.50 -18.02 4.58
CA ALA A 186 -21.23 -18.11 3.90
C ALA A 186 -20.87 -16.72 3.34
N GLY A 187 -19.91 -16.06 3.99
CA GLY A 187 -19.46 -14.70 3.65
C GLY A 187 -19.28 -14.45 2.17
N VAL A 188 -19.35 -13.18 1.74
CA VAL A 188 -19.14 -12.77 0.34
C VAL A 188 -18.09 -11.67 0.28
N VAL A 189 -17.29 -11.71 -0.77
CA VAL A 189 -16.32 -10.67 -1.12
C VAL A 189 -16.55 -10.17 -2.54
N VAL A 190 -16.14 -8.94 -2.80
CA VAL A 190 -15.90 -8.41 -4.14
C VAL A 190 -14.40 -8.49 -4.40
N ASP A 191 -13.99 -9.34 -5.34
CA ASP A 191 -12.60 -9.53 -5.77
C ASP A 191 -12.34 -8.70 -7.03
N ALA A 192 -11.60 -7.61 -6.86
CA ALA A 192 -11.22 -6.70 -7.94
C ALA A 192 -9.88 -7.04 -8.60
N PHE A 193 -9.29 -8.22 -8.36
CA PHE A 193 -7.98 -8.57 -8.91
C PHE A 193 -8.01 -8.66 -10.44
N ALA A 194 -8.83 -9.58 -10.98
CA ALA A 194 -8.88 -9.88 -12.41
C ALA A 194 -9.95 -9.07 -13.16
N VAL A 195 -10.99 -8.61 -12.45
CA VAL A 195 -12.12 -7.85 -13.00
C VAL A 195 -12.47 -6.76 -12.01
N GLY A 196 -12.63 -5.51 -12.43
CA GLY A 196 -13.01 -4.43 -11.52
C GLY A 196 -13.00 -3.04 -12.14
N ASN A 197 -12.89 -2.01 -11.28
CA ASN A 197 -12.78 -0.61 -11.71
C ASN A 197 -11.62 0.12 -11.03
N ALA A 198 -11.49 1.41 -11.29
CA ALA A 198 -10.41 2.24 -10.78
C ALA A 198 -10.36 2.37 -9.24
N MET A 199 -11.45 2.08 -8.51
CA MET A 199 -11.45 2.15 -7.04
C MET A 199 -10.50 1.12 -6.41
N ARG A 200 -10.13 0.07 -7.15
CA ARG A 200 -9.12 -0.92 -6.75
C ARG A 200 -7.72 -0.34 -6.49
N PHE A 201 -7.45 0.88 -6.98
CA PHE A 201 -6.18 1.57 -6.79
C PHE A 201 -6.18 2.53 -5.60
N ILE A 202 -7.26 2.62 -4.83
CA ILE A 202 -7.27 3.42 -3.59
C ILE A 202 -6.36 2.73 -2.59
N ASN A 203 -5.28 3.40 -2.19
CA ASN A 203 -4.29 2.82 -1.30
C ASN A 203 -4.76 2.81 0.16
N CYS A 204 -4.07 2.00 0.98
CA CYS A 204 -4.29 1.98 2.42
C CYS A 204 -3.73 3.25 3.09
N SER A 205 -4.46 3.78 4.07
CA SER A 205 -3.95 4.73 5.07
C SER A 205 -4.55 4.45 6.44
N CYS A 206 -3.73 4.57 7.48
CA CYS A 206 -4.14 4.50 8.89
C CYS A 206 -4.83 5.80 9.37
N SER A 207 -4.78 6.86 8.56
CA SER A 207 -5.50 8.12 8.76
C SER A 207 -6.26 8.45 7.47
N PRO A 208 -7.22 7.59 7.08
CA PRO A 208 -7.74 7.57 5.72
C PRO A 208 -8.55 8.81 5.36
N SER A 209 -8.53 9.17 4.08
CA SER A 209 -9.37 10.24 3.53
C SER A 209 -10.79 9.74 3.20
N CYS A 210 -10.96 8.43 2.99
CA CYS A 210 -12.17 7.79 2.52
C CYS A 210 -12.49 6.51 3.34
N THR A 211 -13.70 5.99 3.16
CA THR A 211 -14.12 4.68 3.68
C THR A 211 -15.04 3.97 2.69
N PHE A 212 -15.15 2.65 2.81
CA PHE A 212 -16.20 1.89 2.15
C PHE A 212 -17.47 1.90 2.99
N LYS A 213 -18.61 2.26 2.37
CA LYS A 213 -19.93 2.11 2.98
C LYS A 213 -20.74 1.07 2.23
N SER A 214 -21.36 0.16 2.98
CA SER A 214 -22.34 -0.75 2.44
C SER A 214 -23.58 0.02 1.96
N PHE A 215 -24.14 -0.43 0.85
CA PHE A 215 -25.44 0.02 0.35
C PHE A 215 -26.07 -1.10 -0.48
N GLY A 216 -27.40 -1.09 -0.64
CA GLY A 216 -28.05 -2.05 -1.54
C GLY A 216 -27.83 -3.51 -1.16
N THR A 217 -28.48 -3.96 -0.09
CA THR A 217 -28.46 -5.37 0.31
C THR A 217 -29.31 -6.21 -0.65
N GLY A 218 -28.66 -7.13 -1.37
CA GLY A 218 -29.30 -8.05 -2.29
C GLY A 218 -30.12 -9.14 -1.57
N SER A 219 -30.88 -9.91 -2.34
CA SER A 219 -31.64 -11.07 -1.84
C SER A 219 -30.75 -12.15 -1.22
N GLU A 220 -29.49 -12.22 -1.64
CA GLU A 220 -28.45 -13.12 -1.15
C GLU A 220 -27.71 -12.58 0.08
N LYS A 221 -28.21 -11.51 0.72
CA LYS A 221 -27.69 -10.91 1.97
C LYS A 221 -26.27 -10.33 1.89
N HIS A 222 -25.65 -10.26 0.72
CA HIS A 222 -24.50 -9.39 0.46
C HIS A 222 -24.94 -7.99 0.05
N TYR A 223 -24.09 -7.01 0.31
CA TYR A 223 -24.29 -5.61 -0.04
C TYR A 223 -23.27 -5.14 -1.08
N ARG A 224 -23.51 -3.97 -1.65
CA ARG A 224 -22.57 -3.28 -2.53
C ARG A 224 -21.74 -2.28 -1.73
N LEU A 225 -20.59 -1.89 -2.26
CA LEU A 225 -19.64 -1.00 -1.59
C LEU A 225 -19.50 0.31 -2.34
N LYS A 226 -19.78 1.42 -1.68
CA LYS A 226 -19.47 2.75 -2.22
C LYS A 226 -18.34 3.40 -1.46
N VAL A 227 -17.48 4.14 -2.16
CA VAL A 227 -16.41 4.92 -1.56
C VAL A 227 -16.97 6.28 -1.15
N VAL A 228 -16.74 6.68 0.11
CA VAL A 228 -17.23 7.94 0.67
C VAL A 228 -16.10 8.68 1.37
N THR A 229 -16.00 10.00 1.16
CA THR A 229 -15.01 10.84 1.84
C THR A 229 -15.32 10.99 3.33
N LEU A 230 -14.30 10.90 4.19
CA LEU A 230 -14.40 11.03 5.65
C LEU A 230 -14.17 12.46 6.13
N ARG A 231 -13.46 13.26 5.32
CA ARG A 231 -13.11 14.66 5.54
C ARG A 231 -13.07 15.39 4.20
N ASP A 232 -12.85 16.69 4.24
CA ASP A 232 -12.53 17.45 3.04
C ASP A 232 -11.15 16.99 2.50
N ILE A 233 -11.05 16.90 1.17
CA ILE A 233 -9.86 16.43 0.46
C ILE A 233 -9.43 17.54 -0.50
N ALA A 234 -8.15 17.91 -0.44
CA ALA A 234 -7.60 18.96 -1.29
C ALA A 234 -7.40 18.47 -2.75
N PRO A 235 -7.36 19.38 -3.74
CA PRO A 235 -6.89 19.03 -5.07
C PRO A 235 -5.50 18.38 -5.01
N TRP A 236 -5.29 17.39 -5.87
CA TRP A 236 -4.07 16.59 -6.03
C TRP A 236 -3.73 15.67 -4.86
N GLU A 237 -4.57 15.62 -3.83
CA GLU A 237 -4.40 14.69 -2.72
C GLU A 237 -4.73 13.25 -3.15
N GLN A 238 -3.93 12.30 -2.66
CA GLN A 238 -4.18 10.88 -2.87
C GLN A 238 -5.33 10.39 -1.99
N LEU A 239 -6.26 9.65 -2.58
CA LEU A 239 -7.32 8.99 -1.84
C LEU A 239 -6.78 7.76 -1.12
N SER A 240 -7.28 7.54 0.10
CA SER A 240 -6.96 6.35 0.88
C SER A 240 -8.11 5.85 1.73
N VAL A 241 -8.11 4.56 2.02
CA VAL A 241 -9.05 3.90 2.92
C VAL A 241 -8.29 3.15 4.02
N ASP A 242 -8.94 2.91 5.16
CA ASP A 242 -8.46 1.88 6.08
C ASP A 242 -8.89 0.53 5.51
N TYR A 243 -7.88 -0.28 5.25
CA TYR A 243 -7.98 -1.60 4.66
C TYR A 243 -8.59 -2.58 5.68
N GLY A 244 -8.40 -2.37 6.99
CA GLY A 244 -8.99 -3.21 8.04
C GLY A 244 -8.37 -4.61 8.19
N TRP A 245 -7.30 -4.93 7.45
CA TRP A 245 -6.72 -6.28 7.37
C TRP A 245 -5.91 -6.70 8.61
N TYR A 246 -5.78 -5.86 9.62
CA TYR A 246 -4.71 -6.00 10.62
C TYR A 246 -5.19 -6.23 12.05
N PHE A 247 -6.48 -6.54 12.23
CA PHE A 247 -7.08 -6.74 13.55
C PHE A 247 -7.49 -8.19 13.85
N ASP A 248 -7.25 -9.15 12.96
CA ASP A 248 -7.45 -10.56 13.28
C ASP A 248 -6.15 -11.21 13.80
N ASP A 249 -6.31 -12.11 14.78
CA ASP A 249 -5.18 -12.71 15.50
C ASP A 249 -4.33 -13.64 14.60
N ALA A 250 -4.93 -14.27 13.59
CA ALA A 250 -4.22 -15.20 12.71
C ALA A 250 -3.24 -14.46 11.81
N THR A 251 -3.66 -13.34 11.22
CA THR A 251 -2.78 -12.46 10.43
C THR A 251 -1.63 -11.90 11.27
N ARG A 252 -1.93 -11.44 12.49
CA ARG A 252 -0.90 -10.92 13.41
C ARG A 252 0.12 -12.00 13.78
N GLU A 253 -0.33 -13.22 14.00
CA GLU A 253 0.55 -14.35 14.30
C GLU A 253 1.45 -14.71 13.11
N ASP A 254 0.93 -14.68 11.88
CA ASP A 254 1.76 -14.94 10.69
C ASP A 254 2.84 -13.85 10.52
N VAL A 255 2.49 -12.57 10.67
CA VAL A 255 3.48 -11.46 10.66
C VAL A 255 4.60 -11.71 11.67
N ARG A 256 4.24 -12.06 12.91
CA ARG A 256 5.19 -12.34 14.00
C ARG A 256 6.05 -13.56 13.69
N SER A 257 5.47 -14.62 13.15
CA SER A 257 6.17 -15.83 12.73
C SER A 257 7.19 -15.54 11.61
N GLN A 258 6.80 -14.76 10.59
CA GLN A 258 7.73 -14.37 9.52
C GLN A 258 8.82 -13.41 10.02
N ALA A 259 8.51 -12.52 10.96
CA ALA A 259 9.50 -11.66 11.62
C ALA A 259 10.58 -12.49 12.33
N VAL A 260 10.16 -13.53 13.09
CA VAL A 260 11.08 -14.49 13.74
C VAL A 260 11.92 -15.24 12.72
N LYS A 261 11.32 -15.73 11.63
CA LYS A 261 12.05 -16.42 10.55
C LYS A 261 13.10 -15.50 9.91
N ALA A 262 12.73 -14.24 9.61
CA ALA A 262 13.63 -13.25 9.05
C ALA A 262 14.78 -12.91 10.00
N TYR A 263 14.48 -12.70 11.28
CA TYR A 263 15.49 -12.45 12.30
C TYR A 263 16.48 -13.62 12.44
N ARG A 264 15.98 -14.87 12.51
CA ARG A 264 16.84 -16.06 12.59
C ARG A 264 17.75 -16.23 11.38
N ARG A 265 17.24 -15.94 10.18
CA ARG A 265 18.04 -15.92 8.95
C ARG A 265 19.18 -14.90 9.05
N ASP A 266 18.90 -13.75 9.67
CA ASP A 266 19.86 -12.65 9.76
C ASP A 266 20.81 -12.77 10.97
N LEU A 267 20.53 -13.66 11.91
CA LEU A 267 21.27 -13.83 13.17
C LEU A 267 22.80 -13.96 13.00
N PRO A 268 23.35 -14.69 12.02
CA PRO A 268 24.80 -14.73 11.81
C PRO A 268 25.40 -13.36 11.50
N MET A 269 24.73 -12.57 10.65
CA MET A 269 25.15 -11.23 10.26
C MET A 269 24.99 -10.22 11.41
N LEU A 270 23.93 -10.37 12.21
CA LEU A 270 23.74 -9.62 13.45
C LEU A 270 24.86 -9.90 14.46
N GLY A 271 25.30 -11.15 14.59
CA GLY A 271 26.44 -11.52 15.44
C GLY A 271 27.77 -10.92 14.97
N ASP A 272 27.95 -10.72 13.67
CA ASP A 272 29.13 -10.02 13.14
C ASP A 272 29.05 -8.51 13.37
N LEU A 273 27.85 -7.93 13.28
CA LEU A 273 27.60 -6.53 13.64
C LEU A 273 27.93 -6.26 15.13
N GLU A 274 27.51 -7.16 16.02
CA GLU A 274 27.81 -7.09 17.45
C GLU A 274 29.33 -7.05 17.72
N LYS A 275 30.11 -7.90 17.04
CA LYS A 275 31.58 -7.93 17.18
C LYS A 275 32.30 -6.71 16.61
N ALA A 276 31.68 -6.00 15.66
CA ALA A 276 32.29 -4.85 15.01
C ALA A 276 32.30 -3.59 15.89
N LEU A 277 31.33 -3.43 16.79
CA LEU A 277 31.13 -2.21 17.60
C LEU A 277 32.14 -1.97 18.74
N PRO A 278 32.67 -3.00 19.44
CA PRO A 278 33.69 -2.80 20.47
C PRO A 278 35.05 -2.36 19.93
N SER A 279 35.28 -2.47 18.61
CA SER A 279 36.58 -2.19 18.01
C SER A 279 36.68 -0.71 17.66
N SER A 280 37.24 0.11 18.56
CA SER A 280 37.69 1.49 18.31
C SER A 280 38.80 1.61 17.25
N SER A 281 38.95 0.61 16.39
CA SER A 281 39.98 0.43 15.38
C SER A 281 39.35 -0.03 14.07
N GLY A 282 38.58 0.85 13.42
CA GLY A 282 38.31 0.82 11.99
C GLY A 282 37.95 -0.54 11.36
N GLY A 283 37.19 -1.38 12.06
CA GLY A 283 36.70 -2.64 11.50
C GLY A 283 35.80 -2.33 10.31
N SER A 284 36.18 -2.78 9.11
CA SER A 284 35.38 -2.52 7.92
C SER A 284 34.07 -3.29 8.02
N LEU A 285 32.96 -2.54 8.05
CA LEU A 285 31.59 -3.05 7.90
C LEU A 285 31.28 -3.40 6.42
N GLU A 286 32.26 -3.33 5.52
CA GLU A 286 32.13 -3.69 4.10
C GLU A 286 32.09 -5.23 3.97
N GLY A 287 30.99 -5.75 3.39
CA GLY A 287 30.81 -7.18 3.10
C GLY A 287 29.80 -7.92 3.98
N VAL A 288 29.46 -7.41 5.19
CA VAL A 288 28.39 -8.00 6.04
C VAL A 288 27.00 -7.71 5.48
N ALA A 289 26.89 -6.63 4.71
CA ALA A 289 25.64 -6.00 4.36
C ALA A 289 24.99 -6.55 3.07
N GLU A 290 25.72 -7.18 2.15
CA GLU A 290 25.22 -7.43 0.79
C GLU A 290 24.05 -8.44 0.69
N GLN A 291 23.70 -9.13 1.78
CA GLN A 291 22.73 -10.24 1.77
C GLN A 291 21.42 -9.99 2.54
N SER A 292 21.32 -8.96 3.39
CA SER A 292 20.07 -8.58 4.07
C SER A 292 19.90 -7.06 4.15
N GLU A 293 18.83 -6.54 3.54
CA GLU A 293 18.47 -5.12 3.64
C GLU A 293 18.26 -4.71 5.11
N ALA A 294 17.62 -5.55 5.94
CA ALA A 294 17.40 -5.25 7.35
C ALA A 294 18.74 -5.02 8.09
N VAL A 295 19.75 -5.87 7.83
CA VAL A 295 21.07 -5.71 8.45
C VAL A 295 21.80 -4.48 7.92
N GLN A 296 21.71 -4.18 6.61
CA GLN A 296 22.25 -2.92 6.04
C GLN A 296 21.71 -1.71 6.79
N ILE A 297 20.41 -1.71 7.09
CA ILE A 297 19.74 -0.61 7.77
C ILE A 297 20.23 -0.44 9.21
N LEU A 298 20.48 -1.53 9.92
CA LEU A 298 21.07 -1.48 11.27
C LEU A 298 22.51 -0.93 11.23
N VAL A 299 23.30 -1.34 10.23
CA VAL A 299 24.66 -0.80 10.01
C VAL A 299 24.61 0.71 9.75
N GLU A 300 23.70 1.17 8.90
CA GLU A 300 23.52 2.60 8.63
C GLU A 300 23.09 3.38 9.88
N ALA A 301 22.13 2.84 10.65
CA ALA A 301 21.69 3.45 11.89
C ALA A 301 22.84 3.59 12.91
N LEU A 302 23.69 2.58 13.04
CA LEU A 302 24.85 2.65 13.93
C LEU A 302 25.90 3.68 13.46
N ARG A 303 26.13 3.77 12.15
CA ARG A 303 27.00 4.82 11.58
C ARG A 303 26.45 6.22 11.84
N GLU A 304 25.13 6.39 11.88
CA GLU A 304 24.50 7.67 12.23
C GLU A 304 24.70 8.02 13.71
N ALA A 305 24.54 7.05 14.61
CA ALA A 305 24.68 7.28 16.05
C ALA A 305 26.13 7.44 16.53
N ARG A 306 27.08 6.74 15.89
CA ARG A 306 28.47 6.60 16.39
C ARG A 306 29.55 6.79 15.34
N GLY A 307 29.19 6.95 14.07
CA GLY A 307 30.13 7.23 12.99
C GLY A 307 30.52 8.72 12.92
N PRO A 308 31.42 9.09 11.98
CA PRO A 308 31.71 10.48 11.71
C PRO A 308 30.42 11.22 11.28
N PRO A 309 30.30 12.53 11.54
CA PRO A 309 29.13 13.31 11.15
C PRO A 309 28.83 13.09 9.67
N LEU A 310 27.69 12.47 9.40
CA LEU A 310 27.19 12.33 8.04
C LEU A 310 26.70 13.70 7.58
N PRO A 311 26.86 14.05 6.29
CA PRO A 311 26.21 15.24 5.75
C PRO A 311 24.72 15.17 6.04
N LEU A 312 24.13 16.31 6.43
CA LEU A 312 22.69 16.43 6.67
C LEU A 312 21.94 15.90 5.45
N ARG A 313 21.18 14.83 5.64
CA ARG A 313 20.34 14.26 4.60
C ARG A 313 18.89 14.71 4.82
N PRO A 314 18.17 15.06 3.75
CA PRO A 314 16.77 15.45 3.81
C PRO A 314 15.83 14.26 4.10
N ALA A 315 16.26 13.02 3.78
CA ALA A 315 15.50 11.80 4.02
C ALA A 315 16.43 10.57 4.13
N PRO A 316 16.01 9.50 4.84
CA PRO A 316 16.74 8.23 4.86
C PRO A 316 16.69 7.54 3.47
N PRO A 317 17.75 6.80 3.09
CA PRO A 317 17.86 6.16 1.77
C PRO A 317 16.91 4.96 1.59
N SER A 318 16.49 4.31 2.67
CA SER A 318 15.50 3.23 2.66
C SER A 318 14.37 3.49 3.64
N PHE A 319 13.20 2.97 3.29
CA PHE A 319 12.00 2.96 4.11
C PHE A 319 12.21 2.35 5.49
N LEU A 320 12.88 1.19 5.50
CA LEU A 320 13.09 0.37 6.69
C LEU A 320 13.86 1.12 7.78
N ARG A 321 14.72 2.09 7.38
CA ARG A 321 15.50 2.93 8.31
C ARG A 321 14.63 3.69 9.30
N ARG A 322 13.38 4.03 8.96
CA ARG A 322 12.47 4.75 9.85
C ARG A 322 12.00 3.94 11.06
N PHE A 323 12.20 2.62 11.02
CA PHE A 323 11.82 1.68 12.08
C PHE A 323 13.01 1.32 12.97
N VAL A 324 14.10 2.08 12.90
CA VAL A 324 15.25 1.89 13.77
C VAL A 324 15.53 3.20 14.49
N ASP A 325 15.50 3.18 15.81
CA ASP A 325 16.06 4.28 16.60
C ASP A 325 17.56 4.03 16.73
N ALA A 326 18.36 4.87 16.05
CA ALA A 326 19.81 4.72 15.98
C ALA A 326 20.47 4.85 17.36
N GLU A 327 19.97 5.74 18.20
CA GLU A 327 20.53 5.95 19.54
C GLU A 327 20.15 4.80 20.46
N ALA A 328 18.90 4.33 20.41
CA ALA A 328 18.47 3.17 21.18
C ALA A 328 19.24 1.89 20.79
N LEU A 329 19.49 1.69 19.49
CA LEU A 329 20.28 0.58 18.97
C LEU A 329 21.74 0.64 19.45
N ALA A 330 22.39 1.80 19.36
CA ALA A 330 23.75 1.97 19.85
C ALA A 330 23.84 1.68 21.37
N GLN A 331 22.93 2.26 22.16
CA GLN A 331 22.88 2.04 23.61
C GLN A 331 22.58 0.59 24.00
N PHE A 332 21.81 -0.14 23.19
CA PHE A 332 21.57 -1.56 23.40
C PHE A 332 22.88 -2.36 23.31
N LEU A 333 23.66 -2.13 22.25
CA LEU A 333 24.92 -2.86 22.02
C LEU A 333 26.03 -2.43 23.00
N GLU A 334 26.11 -1.14 23.32
CA GLU A 334 27.09 -0.60 24.30
C GLU A 334 26.89 -1.15 25.71
N ARG A 335 25.65 -1.50 26.08
CA ARG A 335 25.32 -2.14 27.37
C ARG A 335 25.56 -3.64 27.39
N GLY A 336 26.20 -4.18 26.35
CA GLY A 336 26.42 -5.62 26.19
C GLY A 336 25.16 -6.37 25.78
N GLY A 337 24.17 -5.67 25.20
CA GLY A 337 23.05 -6.33 24.52
C GLY A 337 23.58 -7.11 23.32
N GLY A 338 23.16 -8.37 23.21
CA GLY A 338 23.57 -9.26 22.13
C GLY A 338 22.38 -9.78 21.34
N PHE A 339 22.64 -10.19 20.10
CA PHE A 339 21.64 -10.82 19.26
C PHE A 339 21.66 -12.33 19.47
N ASN A 340 20.62 -12.85 20.11
CA ASN A 340 20.51 -14.26 20.47
C ASN A 340 19.52 -15.00 19.58
N GLU A 341 19.58 -16.33 19.59
CA GLU A 341 18.53 -17.16 19.00
C GLU A 341 17.20 -16.92 19.72
N VAL A 342 16.14 -16.74 18.94
CA VAL A 342 14.79 -16.41 19.42
C VAL A 342 13.84 -17.56 19.17
N GLN A 343 12.90 -17.82 20.08
CA GLN A 343 11.82 -18.80 19.89
C GLN A 343 10.49 -18.15 19.54
N SER A 344 10.27 -16.96 20.07
CA SER A 344 9.12 -16.10 19.83
C SER A 344 9.56 -14.73 19.37
N TYR A 345 8.63 -13.99 18.76
CA TYR A 345 8.83 -12.59 18.45
C TYR A 345 9.12 -11.77 19.71
N MET A 346 8.64 -12.25 20.86
CA MET A 346 8.91 -11.67 22.17
C MET A 346 10.37 -11.86 22.64
N ASP A 347 11.21 -12.58 21.92
CA ASP A 347 12.62 -12.72 22.26
C ASP A 347 13.51 -11.79 21.43
N ILE A 348 12.96 -11.15 20.39
CA ILE A 348 13.70 -10.20 19.54
C ILE A 348 13.92 -8.89 20.30
N ALA A 349 15.17 -8.43 20.40
CA ALA A 349 15.49 -7.20 21.14
C ALA A 349 14.65 -6.00 20.67
N ASP A 350 14.11 -5.22 21.61
CA ASP A 350 13.23 -4.08 21.31
C ASP A 350 13.88 -3.04 20.38
N ALA A 351 15.21 -2.92 20.43
CA ALA A 351 15.99 -2.03 19.56
C ALA A 351 15.89 -2.38 18.06
N VAL A 352 15.52 -3.62 17.71
CA VAL A 352 15.41 -4.10 16.33
C VAL A 352 14.06 -4.74 15.99
N TRP A 353 13.22 -5.01 17.00
CA TRP A 353 11.89 -5.59 16.80
C TRP A 353 11.04 -4.82 15.78
N PRO A 354 10.89 -3.48 15.87
CA PRO A 354 10.14 -2.70 14.89
C PRO A 354 10.53 -2.95 13.43
N LEU A 355 11.83 -3.03 13.16
CA LEU A 355 12.35 -3.33 11.83
C LEU A 355 11.92 -4.72 11.37
N TYR A 356 12.12 -5.74 12.22
CA TYR A 356 11.77 -7.12 11.88
C TYR A 356 10.26 -7.36 11.79
N GLU A 357 9.45 -6.58 12.51
CA GLU A 357 7.99 -6.59 12.37
C GLU A 357 7.57 -6.09 10.98
N VAL A 358 8.20 -5.03 10.46
CA VAL A 358 7.96 -4.55 9.08
C VAL A 358 8.41 -5.60 8.07
N VAL A 359 9.59 -6.19 8.26
CA VAL A 359 10.09 -7.25 7.37
C VAL A 359 9.15 -8.45 7.39
N GLY A 360 8.65 -8.84 8.56
CA GLY A 360 7.62 -9.87 8.71
C GLY A 360 6.34 -9.52 7.96
N ALA A 361 5.88 -8.27 8.10
CA ALA A 361 4.72 -7.74 7.38
C ALA A 361 4.91 -7.79 5.85
N GLU A 362 6.07 -7.38 5.35
CA GLU A 362 6.40 -7.45 3.93
C GLU A 362 6.51 -8.89 3.42
N LEU A 363 7.10 -9.78 4.22
CA LEU A 363 7.18 -11.20 3.90
C LEU A 363 5.80 -11.83 3.83
N VAL A 364 4.86 -11.42 4.71
CA VAL A 364 3.44 -11.79 4.60
C VAL A 364 2.71 -11.05 3.49
N GLY A 365 3.32 -10.19 2.68
CA GLY A 365 2.62 -9.49 1.59
C GLY A 365 1.72 -8.36 2.09
N ILE A 366 1.96 -7.85 3.31
CA ILE A 366 1.29 -6.74 3.96
C ILE A 366 2.22 -5.52 4.01
N PRO A 367 2.48 -4.83 2.89
CA PRO A 367 3.25 -3.60 2.94
C PRO A 367 2.35 -2.45 3.43
N CYS A 368 2.53 -2.00 4.68
CA CYS A 368 1.92 -0.76 5.15
C CYS A 368 2.69 0.44 4.56
N ARG A 369 2.18 1.01 3.45
CA ARG A 369 2.89 2.04 2.70
C ARG A 369 2.57 3.48 3.12
N CYS A 370 1.78 3.67 4.17
CA CYS A 370 1.39 5.01 4.63
C CYS A 370 2.59 5.84 5.11
N ALA A 371 3.71 5.21 5.53
CA ALA A 371 4.93 5.95 5.85
C ALA A 371 5.77 6.32 4.62
N LEU A 372 5.51 5.71 3.46
CA LEU A 372 6.25 5.96 2.21
C LEU A 372 5.70 7.18 1.46
N ASP A 373 4.38 7.38 1.50
CA ASP A 373 3.73 8.54 0.91
C ASP A 373 3.30 9.51 2.02
N PRO A 374 3.93 10.69 2.13
CA PRO A 374 3.56 11.66 3.14
C PRO A 374 2.16 12.26 2.99
N SER A 375 1.53 12.16 1.81
CA SER A 375 0.12 12.52 1.62
C SER A 375 -0.83 11.53 2.29
N LEU A 376 -0.38 10.28 2.50
CA LEU A 376 -1.12 9.23 3.20
C LEU A 376 -0.93 9.26 4.72
N ASN A 377 -0.23 10.26 5.26
CA ASN A 377 0.19 10.28 6.65
C ASN A 377 -0.08 11.62 7.32
N SER A 378 -0.95 11.63 8.34
CA SER A 378 -1.09 12.80 9.18
C SER A 378 0.13 12.95 10.10
N LYS A 379 0.97 13.97 9.84
CA LYS A 379 2.07 14.39 10.72
C LYS A 379 3.20 13.35 10.88
N GLY A 380 3.46 12.52 9.87
CA GLY A 380 4.54 11.52 9.92
C GLY A 380 4.25 10.31 10.81
N ARG A 381 3.04 10.22 11.37
CA ARG A 381 2.54 9.09 12.14
C ARG A 381 1.84 8.09 11.22
N CYS A 382 2.65 7.25 10.57
CA CYS A 382 2.11 6.00 10.05
C CYS A 382 1.82 5.14 11.28
N SER A 383 0.69 4.42 11.32
CA SER A 383 0.55 3.37 12.34
C SER A 383 1.36 2.12 11.93
N GLY A 384 2.54 2.37 11.37
CA GLY A 384 3.31 1.48 10.53
C GLY A 384 3.57 0.20 11.28
N VAL A 385 3.02 -0.86 10.71
CA VAL A 385 2.91 -2.20 11.26
C VAL A 385 1.85 -2.28 12.35
N ILE A 386 0.72 -2.91 12.01
CA ILE A 386 -0.29 -3.33 12.98
C ILE A 386 -0.90 -2.17 13.77
N GLY A 387 -1.62 -1.25 13.14
CA GLY A 387 -2.52 -0.34 13.87
C GLY A 387 -1.90 0.47 15.02
N ARG A 388 -0.55 0.54 15.17
CA ARG A 388 0.11 1.23 16.28
C ARG A 388 0.78 2.51 15.86
N PRO A 389 0.56 3.66 16.54
CA PRO A 389 1.34 4.85 16.29
C PRO A 389 2.84 4.52 16.38
N MET A 390 3.64 5.00 15.42
CA MET A 390 5.10 4.82 15.38
C MET A 390 5.81 5.09 16.72
N GLN A 391 5.26 5.98 17.57
CA GLN A 391 5.76 6.20 18.93
C GLN A 391 5.61 4.98 19.86
N ALA A 392 4.51 4.23 19.80
CA ALA A 392 4.33 3.01 20.58
C ALA A 392 5.33 1.92 20.14
N VAL A 393 5.62 1.85 18.85
CA VAL A 393 6.62 0.94 18.27
C VAL A 393 8.04 1.26 18.77
N CYS A 394 8.39 2.55 18.92
CA CYS A 394 9.68 2.98 19.45
C CYS A 394 9.79 2.89 21.00
N THR A 395 8.67 2.81 21.74
CA THR A 395 8.68 2.80 23.21
C THR A 395 8.50 1.42 23.85
N GLY A 396 8.30 0.37 23.06
CA GLY A 396 8.15 -1.01 23.56
C GLY A 396 6.81 -1.66 23.19
N ARG A 397 6.73 -2.98 23.36
CA ARG A 397 5.73 -3.89 22.76
C ARG A 397 4.28 -3.75 23.22
N GLU A 398 3.85 -2.61 23.74
CA GLU A 398 2.47 -2.42 24.22
C GLU A 398 1.44 -2.74 23.13
N ASP A 399 0.78 -3.89 23.27
CA ASP A 399 -0.43 -4.22 22.51
C ASP A 399 -1.42 -3.09 22.74
N ILE A 400 -1.80 -2.41 21.66
CA ILE A 400 -2.84 -1.40 21.73
C ILE A 400 -4.12 -2.12 22.18
N PRO A 401 -4.72 -1.69 23.30
CA PRO A 401 -5.99 -2.25 23.72
C PRO A 401 -7.01 -2.07 22.59
N PRO A 402 -7.93 -3.03 22.39
CA PRO A 402 -8.93 -2.93 21.34
C PRO A 402 -9.64 -1.59 21.44
N VAL A 403 -9.76 -0.90 20.30
CA VAL A 403 -10.56 0.33 20.20
C VAL A 403 -11.99 -0.06 20.57
N ALA A 404 -12.46 0.47 21.70
CA ALA A 404 -13.80 0.22 22.23
C ALA A 404 -14.91 0.76 21.31
#